data_AF-A0A7S2N3F0-F1
#
_entry.id   AF-A0A7S2N3F0-F1
#
_cell.length_a   1.000
_cell.length_b   1.000
_cell.length_c   1.000
_cell.angle_alpha   90.00
_cell.angle_beta   90.00
_cell.angle_gamma   90.00
#
_symmetry.space_group_name_H-M   'P 1'
#
loop_
_entity.id
_entity.type
_entity.pdbx_description
1 polymer ?
#
loop_
_entity_poly.entity_id
_entity_poly.type
_entity_poly.pdbx_seq_one_letter_code
_entity_poly.pdbx_strand_id
1 'polypeptide(L)'
;PRLGGGGGAGGLMGMLTGKTGNNEESMSGAMKAFLECLSQVDAALTSTPGPWFYSSEKYDYPTMIDFVYVSHVERMLASVAYWKGLNLRSSEMKQKYPGINAWLDAFEKRECYLAFKSDYYTHVMDIPPQYGPGFDGGFEEKRREYSMMINGRDGKSWTLPLPHDDPLQPLYRGPPLPLCALEAVDIQPDTDGTYESSNPEQMAKACRLYAGWKLSSNGMKVSQFAARGGPDGARNPRKQFGAQLADPYADSDESVRPHVDAVLRIVCSALLEDEGQDHGAVLKTMEGTLRDAVPSKQRKGVVGSLAYVRDRVGVPR
;
A
#
# COMPACT_ATOMS: atom_id res chain seq x y z
N PRO A 1 -13.01 -40.75 29.43
CA PRO A 1 -14.47 -40.67 29.18
C PRO A 1 -14.87 -39.34 28.52
N ARG A 2 -15.06 -39.44 27.20
CA ARG A 2 -15.91 -38.67 26.27
C ARG A 2 -15.90 -37.12 26.23
N LEU A 3 -15.36 -36.69 25.08
CA LEU A 3 -15.60 -35.50 24.26
C LEU A 3 -17.07 -35.05 24.10
N GLY A 4 -17.22 -33.74 23.87
CA GLY A 4 -18.32 -33.06 23.17
C GLY A 4 -18.15 -31.54 23.39
N GLY A 5 -17.89 -30.67 22.42
CA GLY A 5 -18.28 -30.64 21.01
C GLY A 5 -19.41 -29.63 20.83
N GLY A 6 -19.11 -28.42 20.36
CA GLY A 6 -20.12 -27.39 20.12
C GLY A 6 -19.52 -26.06 19.69
N GLY A 7 -19.12 -25.97 18.42
CA GLY A 7 -18.73 -24.71 17.78
C GLY A 7 -19.90 -23.75 17.67
N GLY A 8 -19.73 -22.53 18.17
CA GLY A 8 -20.68 -21.44 18.01
C GLY A 8 -20.51 -20.78 16.65
N ALA A 9 -21.28 -21.21 15.66
CA ALA A 9 -21.50 -20.51 14.40
C ALA A 9 -22.38 -19.26 14.62
N GLY A 10 -21.85 -18.28 15.36
CA GLY A 10 -22.48 -16.98 15.62
C GLY A 10 -21.78 -15.86 14.86
N GLY A 11 -21.44 -16.09 13.59
CA GLY A 11 -20.77 -15.12 12.73
C GLY A 11 -21.76 -14.28 11.94
N LEU A 12 -21.72 -12.97 12.16
CA LEU A 12 -22.02 -11.90 11.20
C LEU A 12 -23.44 -11.75 10.61
N MET A 13 -24.33 -12.75 10.65
CA MET A 13 -25.70 -12.57 10.18
C MET A 13 -26.46 -11.51 11.01
N GLY A 14 -26.12 -11.37 12.30
CA GLY A 14 -26.62 -10.32 13.18
C GLY A 14 -26.07 -8.92 12.91
N MET A 15 -24.98 -8.79 12.13
CA MET A 15 -24.40 -7.50 11.74
C MET A 15 -25.12 -6.88 10.54
N LEU A 16 -25.91 -7.66 9.79
CA LEU A 16 -26.57 -7.23 8.55
C LEU A 16 -28.09 -7.49 8.53
N THR A 17 -28.63 -8.36 9.37
CA THR A 17 -30.07 -8.52 9.56
C THR A 17 -30.44 -8.14 10.99
N GLY A 18 -31.09 -6.97 11.16
CA GLY A 18 -31.31 -6.31 12.44
C GLY A 18 -32.19 -7.06 13.44
N LYS A 19 -31.70 -8.16 14.01
CA LYS A 19 -32.23 -8.82 15.20
C LYS A 19 -31.11 -9.62 15.88
N THR A 20 -30.43 -8.98 16.83
CA THR A 20 -30.32 -9.40 18.24
C THR A 20 -29.29 -8.54 18.99
N GLY A 21 -29.72 -7.91 20.08
CA GLY A 21 -28.85 -7.55 21.21
C GLY A 21 -28.29 -6.12 21.23
N ASN A 22 -29.02 -5.23 21.91
CA ASN A 22 -28.59 -4.01 22.61
C ASN A 22 -27.11 -3.56 22.49
N ASN A 23 -26.68 -3.15 21.30
CA ASN A 23 -25.52 -2.27 21.06
C ASN A 23 -25.64 -1.67 19.64
N GLU A 24 -26.72 -0.95 19.38
CA GLU A 24 -26.76 -0.01 18.26
C GLU A 24 -25.87 1.19 18.59
N GLU A 25 -24.56 1.07 18.36
CA GLU A 25 -23.77 2.25 18.03
C GLU A 25 -24.31 2.78 16.69
N SER A 26 -25.18 3.79 16.77
CA SER A 26 -25.88 4.42 15.67
C SER A 26 -24.92 4.82 14.54
N MET A 27 -24.85 4.01 13.48
CA MET A 27 -24.19 4.36 12.23
C MET A 27 -24.69 5.73 11.74
N SER A 28 -23.76 6.67 11.52
CA SER A 28 -24.11 8.04 11.15
C SER A 28 -24.91 8.10 9.85
N GLY A 29 -25.76 9.13 9.69
CA GLY A 29 -26.53 9.32 8.45
C GLY A 29 -25.64 9.44 7.20
N ALA A 30 -24.47 10.08 7.34
CA ALA A 30 -23.47 10.15 6.27
C ALA A 30 -22.91 8.77 5.89
N MET A 31 -22.71 7.89 6.88
CA MET A 31 -22.25 6.52 6.62
C MET A 31 -23.32 5.67 5.93
N LYS A 32 -24.59 5.84 6.30
CA LYS A 32 -25.72 5.18 5.61
C LYS A 32 -25.81 5.60 4.14
N ALA A 33 -25.80 6.91 3.88
CA ALA A 33 -25.83 7.45 2.52
C ALA A 33 -24.62 6.99 1.69
N PHE A 34 -23.44 6.87 2.31
CA PHE A 34 -22.26 6.32 1.67
C PHE A 34 -22.45 4.86 1.24
N LEU A 35 -22.94 4.00 2.14
CA LEU A 35 -23.20 2.59 1.82
C LEU A 35 -24.31 2.41 0.77
N GLU A 36 -25.32 3.27 0.77
CA GLU A 36 -26.37 3.31 -0.25
C GLU A 36 -25.79 3.69 -1.63
N CYS A 37 -24.90 4.68 -1.68
CA CYS A 37 -24.19 5.06 -2.89
C CYS A 37 -23.33 3.90 -3.43
N LEU A 38 -22.59 3.19 -2.56
CA LEU A 38 -21.86 1.99 -2.96
C LEU A 38 -22.78 0.92 -3.57
N SER A 39 -23.96 0.69 -2.98
CA SER A 39 -24.93 -0.25 -3.54
C SER A 39 -25.42 0.17 -4.93
N GLN A 40 -25.59 1.46 -5.20
CA GLN A 40 -25.96 1.94 -6.53
C GLN A 40 -24.85 1.72 -7.56
N VAL A 41 -23.60 1.98 -7.18
CA VAL A 41 -22.43 1.75 -8.05
C VAL A 41 -22.27 0.26 -8.34
N ASP A 42 -22.41 -0.59 -7.34
CA ASP A 42 -22.35 -2.05 -7.50
C ASP A 42 -23.48 -2.58 -8.39
N ALA A 43 -24.70 -2.08 -8.21
CA ALA A 43 -25.84 -2.40 -9.08
C ALA A 43 -25.58 -1.97 -10.54
N ALA A 44 -24.93 -0.82 -10.76
CA ALA A 44 -24.57 -0.38 -12.10
C ALA A 44 -23.52 -1.31 -12.75
N LEU A 45 -22.47 -1.71 -12.01
CA LEU A 45 -21.46 -2.65 -12.50
C LEU A 45 -22.04 -4.04 -12.82
N THR A 46 -22.92 -4.54 -11.95
CA THR A 46 -23.58 -5.84 -12.12
C THR A 46 -24.73 -5.82 -13.15
N SER A 47 -25.13 -4.65 -13.64
CA SER A 47 -26.13 -4.53 -14.72
C SER A 47 -25.59 -4.91 -16.10
N THR A 48 -24.27 -5.08 -16.23
CA THR A 48 -23.60 -5.55 -17.44
C THR A 48 -22.95 -6.92 -17.19
N PRO A 49 -22.53 -7.64 -18.24
CA PRO A 49 -21.75 -8.87 -18.09
C PRO A 49 -20.42 -8.70 -17.31
N GLY A 50 -19.99 -7.46 -17.09
CA GLY A 50 -18.81 -7.12 -16.31
C GLY A 50 -17.48 -7.38 -17.04
N PRO A 51 -16.34 -7.02 -16.42
CA PRO A 51 -16.24 -6.34 -15.13
C PRO A 51 -16.38 -4.81 -15.23
N TRP A 52 -16.40 -4.25 -16.45
CA TRP A 52 -16.45 -2.80 -16.71
C TRP A 52 -17.87 -2.24 -16.64
N PHE A 53 -18.02 -0.94 -16.37
CA PHE A 53 -19.33 -0.27 -16.41
C PHE A 53 -20.02 -0.38 -17.76
N TYR A 54 -19.24 -0.48 -18.84
CA TYR A 54 -19.71 -0.78 -20.19
C TYR A 54 -19.00 -2.03 -20.70
N SER A 55 -19.57 -3.19 -20.41
CA SER A 55 -19.10 -4.48 -20.92
C SER A 55 -20.11 -5.12 -21.86
N SER A 56 -19.61 -5.81 -22.89
CA SER A 56 -20.40 -6.66 -23.78
C SER A 56 -19.52 -7.78 -24.32
N GLU A 57 -20.09 -8.79 -24.98
CA GLU A 57 -19.33 -9.86 -25.63
C GLU A 57 -18.26 -9.37 -26.63
N LYS A 58 -18.43 -8.15 -27.17
CA LYS A 58 -17.48 -7.54 -28.13
C LYS A 58 -16.49 -6.58 -27.49
N TYR A 59 -16.74 -6.15 -26.26
CA TYR A 59 -16.00 -5.07 -25.59
C TYR A 59 -15.65 -5.50 -24.16
N ASP A 60 -14.43 -5.98 -23.98
CA ASP A 60 -13.86 -6.34 -22.67
C ASP A 60 -12.62 -5.49 -22.35
N TYR A 61 -12.83 -4.18 -22.24
CA TYR A 61 -11.80 -3.23 -21.83
C TYR A 61 -12.41 -2.03 -21.10
N PRO A 62 -11.68 -1.40 -20.17
CA PRO A 62 -12.15 -0.20 -19.49
C PRO A 62 -12.35 0.95 -20.47
N THR A 63 -13.37 1.74 -20.22
CA THR A 63 -13.71 2.94 -21.00
C THR A 63 -13.52 4.21 -20.16
N MET A 64 -13.84 5.38 -20.72
CA MET A 64 -13.67 6.66 -20.03
C MET A 64 -14.34 6.69 -18.65
N ILE A 65 -15.52 6.08 -18.51
CA ILE A 65 -16.24 6.07 -17.23
C ILE A 65 -15.44 5.31 -16.15
N ASP A 66 -14.80 4.20 -16.52
CA ASP A 66 -13.99 3.40 -15.61
C ASP A 66 -12.80 4.21 -15.10
N PHE A 67 -12.11 4.94 -16.00
CA PHE A 67 -10.97 5.78 -15.62
C PHE A 67 -11.37 6.96 -14.72
N VAL A 68 -12.54 7.56 -14.95
CA VAL A 68 -13.07 8.64 -14.09
C VAL A 68 -13.33 8.12 -12.68
N TYR A 69 -13.96 6.94 -12.55
CA TYR A 69 -14.32 6.40 -11.24
C TYR A 69 -13.15 5.76 -10.50
N VAL A 70 -12.25 5.03 -11.19
CA VAL A 70 -11.23 4.20 -10.51
C VAL A 70 -10.30 5.05 -9.65
N SER A 71 -9.86 6.20 -10.15
CA SER A 71 -9.01 7.13 -9.39
C SER A 71 -9.65 7.67 -8.11
N HIS A 72 -10.99 7.78 -8.08
CA HIS A 72 -11.73 8.15 -6.87
C HIS A 72 -11.88 6.97 -5.93
N VAL A 73 -12.19 5.79 -6.47
CA VAL A 73 -12.37 4.58 -5.67
C VAL A 73 -11.06 4.14 -5.02
N GLU A 74 -9.91 4.24 -5.67
CA GLU A 74 -8.59 3.95 -5.07
C GLU A 74 -8.33 4.76 -3.79
N ARG A 75 -8.55 6.08 -3.86
CA ARG A 75 -8.45 6.99 -2.71
C ARG A 75 -9.49 6.64 -1.65
N MET A 76 -10.69 6.27 -2.08
CA MET A 76 -11.76 5.85 -1.19
C MET A 76 -11.37 4.59 -0.41
N LEU A 77 -10.80 3.57 -1.04
CA LEU A 77 -10.38 2.32 -0.38
C LEU A 77 -9.45 2.61 0.82
N ALA A 78 -8.43 3.44 0.61
CA ALA A 78 -7.50 3.85 1.66
C ALA A 78 -8.20 4.67 2.76
N SER A 79 -9.00 5.66 2.37
CA SER A 79 -9.64 6.58 3.32
C SER A 79 -10.69 5.92 4.21
N VAL A 80 -11.51 5.02 3.67
CA VAL A 80 -12.55 4.35 4.46
C VAL A 80 -11.97 3.27 5.37
N ALA A 81 -10.87 2.62 4.97
CA ALA A 81 -10.13 1.78 5.89
C ALA A 81 -9.55 2.63 7.04
N TYR A 82 -8.88 3.74 6.73
CA TYR A 82 -8.16 4.55 7.71
C TYR A 82 -9.06 5.34 8.68
N TRP A 83 -10.04 6.08 8.18
CA TRP A 83 -10.89 6.95 9.01
C TRP A 83 -12.19 6.30 9.46
N LYS A 84 -12.65 5.26 8.76
CA LYS A 84 -13.94 4.63 9.05
C LYS A 84 -13.84 3.19 9.53
N GLY A 85 -12.67 2.56 9.48
CA GLY A 85 -12.52 1.15 9.88
C GLY A 85 -13.21 0.17 8.93
N LEU A 86 -13.49 0.57 7.69
CA LEU A 86 -14.19 -0.25 6.70
C LEU A 86 -13.21 -0.71 5.61
N ASN A 87 -12.95 -2.02 5.54
CA ASN A 87 -12.17 -2.61 4.45
C ASN A 87 -13.11 -3.05 3.31
N LEU A 88 -13.24 -2.24 2.25
CA LEU A 88 -14.09 -2.56 1.10
C LEU A 88 -13.63 -3.78 0.29
N ARG A 89 -12.41 -4.26 0.56
CA ARG A 89 -11.77 -5.41 -0.11
C ARG A 89 -11.79 -6.68 0.75
N SER A 90 -12.42 -6.64 1.94
CA SER A 90 -12.61 -7.79 2.81
C SER A 90 -13.56 -8.81 2.18
N SER A 91 -13.49 -10.07 2.63
CA SER A 91 -14.35 -11.15 2.11
C SER A 91 -15.85 -10.83 2.25
N GLU A 92 -16.23 -10.18 3.33
CA GLU A 92 -17.61 -9.77 3.62
C GLU A 92 -18.07 -8.68 2.64
N MET A 93 -17.22 -7.69 2.39
CA MET A 93 -17.53 -6.58 1.47
C MET A 93 -17.49 -7.02 0.01
N LYS A 94 -16.66 -8.02 -0.33
CA LYS A 94 -16.69 -8.71 -1.62
C LYS A 94 -18.03 -9.41 -1.87
N GLN A 95 -18.56 -10.12 -0.87
CA GLN A 95 -19.88 -10.75 -0.99
C GLN A 95 -21.01 -9.72 -1.12
N LYS A 96 -20.89 -8.60 -0.42
CA LYS A 96 -21.90 -7.54 -0.44
C LYS A 96 -21.86 -6.68 -1.72
N TYR A 97 -20.67 -6.43 -2.25
CA TYR A 97 -20.43 -5.59 -3.43
C TYR A 97 -19.58 -6.33 -4.47
N PRO A 98 -20.13 -7.40 -5.09
CA PRO A 98 -19.40 -8.24 -6.01
C PRO A 98 -18.98 -7.52 -7.30
N GLY A 99 -19.80 -6.60 -7.83
CA GLY A 99 -19.50 -5.84 -9.03
C GLY A 99 -18.32 -4.90 -8.83
N ILE A 100 -18.31 -4.13 -7.74
CA ILE A 100 -17.20 -3.24 -7.37
C ILE A 100 -15.91 -4.05 -7.23
N ASN A 101 -15.98 -5.21 -6.59
CA ASN A 101 -14.77 -6.01 -6.35
C ASN A 101 -14.25 -6.69 -7.63
N ALA A 102 -15.13 -7.18 -8.51
CA ALA A 102 -14.72 -7.71 -9.81
C ALA A 102 -14.11 -6.62 -10.71
N TRP A 103 -14.67 -5.41 -10.68
CA TRP A 103 -14.14 -4.25 -11.39
C TRP A 103 -12.75 -3.84 -10.90
N LEU A 104 -12.55 -3.78 -9.57
CA LEU A 104 -11.24 -3.51 -8.98
C LEU A 104 -10.23 -4.64 -9.26
N ASP A 105 -10.64 -5.90 -9.17
CA ASP A 105 -9.78 -7.04 -9.50
C ASP A 105 -9.32 -6.98 -10.97
N ALA A 106 -10.22 -6.59 -11.89
CA ALA A 106 -9.89 -6.44 -13.30
C ALA A 106 -8.91 -5.29 -13.58
N PHE A 107 -8.98 -4.20 -12.82
CA PHE A 107 -7.98 -3.14 -12.85
C PHE A 107 -6.64 -3.58 -12.26
N GLU A 108 -6.65 -4.22 -11.09
CA GLU A 108 -5.45 -4.65 -10.39
C GLU A 108 -4.63 -5.69 -11.17
N LYS A 109 -5.26 -6.47 -12.07
CA LYS A 109 -4.56 -7.38 -12.99
C LYS A 109 -3.85 -6.68 -14.15
N ARG A 110 -4.04 -5.37 -14.36
CA ARG A 110 -3.42 -4.61 -15.45
C ARG A 110 -2.15 -3.92 -14.97
N GLU A 111 -1.01 -4.30 -15.54
CA GLU A 111 0.30 -3.68 -15.25
C GLU A 111 0.28 -2.15 -15.39
N CYS A 112 -0.36 -1.64 -16.44
CA CYS A 112 -0.45 -0.20 -16.67
C CYS A 112 -1.22 0.54 -15.58
N TYR A 113 -2.23 -0.09 -14.96
CA TYR A 113 -2.97 0.51 -13.85
C TYR A 113 -2.11 0.52 -12.57
N LEU A 114 -1.46 -0.60 -12.25
CA LEU A 114 -0.58 -0.69 -11.08
C LEU A 114 0.59 0.29 -11.14
N ALA A 115 1.07 0.65 -12.34
CA ALA A 115 2.12 1.65 -12.51
C ALA A 115 1.72 3.08 -12.07
N PHE A 116 0.41 3.39 -12.01
CA PHE A 116 -0.11 4.68 -11.56
C PHE A 116 -0.79 4.63 -10.19
N LYS A 117 -1.22 3.44 -9.75
CA LYS A 117 -1.86 3.24 -8.45
C LYS A 117 -0.90 3.60 -7.32
N SER A 118 -1.39 4.35 -6.34
CA SER A 118 -0.63 4.70 -5.14
C SER A 118 -0.95 3.76 -3.98
N ASP A 119 -0.18 3.86 -2.90
CA ASP A 119 -0.40 3.10 -1.67
C ASP A 119 -1.35 3.81 -0.70
N TYR A 120 -1.87 3.04 0.26
CA TYR A 120 -2.84 3.57 1.23
C TYR A 120 -2.24 4.68 2.10
N TYR A 121 -0.97 4.60 2.48
CA TYR A 121 -0.31 5.63 3.28
C TYR A 121 -0.24 6.95 2.51
N THR A 122 0.21 6.90 1.25
CA THR A 122 0.28 8.09 0.39
C THR A 122 -1.10 8.70 0.20
N HIS A 123 -2.14 7.89 -0.08
CA HIS A 123 -3.51 8.38 -0.21
C HIS A 123 -4.01 9.08 1.06
N VAL A 124 -3.85 8.50 2.25
CA VAL A 124 -4.39 9.11 3.48
C VAL A 124 -3.67 10.40 3.87
N MET A 125 -2.41 10.57 3.49
CA MET A 125 -1.66 11.79 3.76
C MET A 125 -2.00 12.93 2.79
N ASP A 126 -2.50 12.60 1.59
CA ASP A 126 -2.82 13.57 0.54
C ASP A 126 -4.32 13.91 0.42
N ILE A 127 -5.21 13.09 1.00
CA ILE A 127 -6.66 13.28 0.93
C ILE A 127 -7.17 14.50 1.73
N PRO A 128 -6.75 14.77 2.98
CA PRO A 128 -7.37 15.83 3.79
C PRO A 128 -7.36 17.22 3.14
N PRO A 129 -6.29 17.64 2.43
CA PRO A 129 -6.27 18.90 1.69
C PRO A 129 -7.20 18.92 0.47
N GLN A 130 -7.51 17.76 -0.12
CA GLN A 130 -8.33 17.65 -1.33
C GLN A 130 -9.82 17.54 -1.02
N TYR A 131 -10.18 16.79 0.02
CA TYR A 131 -11.57 16.42 0.33
C TYR A 131 -12.03 16.83 1.74
N GLY A 132 -11.16 17.44 2.54
CA GLY A 132 -11.46 17.81 3.93
C GLY A 132 -11.12 16.71 4.94
N PRO A 133 -11.34 16.96 6.25
CA PRO A 133 -10.96 16.03 7.30
C PRO A 133 -11.73 14.71 7.20
N GLY A 134 -11.09 13.62 7.64
CA GLY A 134 -11.76 12.33 7.78
C GLY A 134 -12.74 12.32 8.95
N PHE A 135 -13.83 11.56 8.79
CA PHE A 135 -14.87 11.40 9.81
C PHE A 135 -15.01 9.93 10.20
N ASP A 136 -15.22 9.68 11.48
CA ASP A 136 -15.50 8.35 12.02
C ASP A 136 -16.72 7.72 11.33
N GLY A 137 -16.60 6.42 11.04
CA GLY A 137 -17.62 5.58 10.43
C GLY A 137 -18.45 4.79 11.43
N GLY A 138 -18.07 4.78 12.72
CA GLY A 138 -18.70 3.97 13.77
C GLY A 138 -18.07 2.57 13.91
N PHE A 139 -16.84 2.37 13.42
CA PHE A 139 -16.08 1.12 13.56
C PHE A 139 -14.74 1.37 14.25
N GLU A 140 -14.79 1.91 15.48
CA GLU A 140 -13.63 2.47 16.17
C GLU A 140 -12.46 1.48 16.33
N GLU A 141 -12.74 0.22 16.66
CA GLU A 141 -11.70 -0.80 16.83
C GLU A 141 -10.95 -1.05 15.52
N LYS A 142 -11.68 -1.32 14.42
CA LYS A 142 -11.09 -1.53 13.09
C LYS A 142 -10.42 -0.27 12.55
N ARG A 143 -10.97 0.91 12.83
CA ARG A 143 -10.35 2.19 12.48
C ARG A 143 -8.98 2.34 13.14
N ARG A 144 -8.87 2.01 14.43
CA ARG A 144 -7.58 2.02 15.15
C ARG A 144 -6.61 1.01 14.58
N GLU A 145 -7.07 -0.22 14.34
CA GLU A 145 -6.25 -1.28 13.75
C GLU A 145 -5.68 -0.85 12.37
N TYR A 146 -6.55 -0.50 11.43
CA TYR A 146 -6.15 -0.15 10.07
C TYR A 146 -5.31 1.13 10.03
N SER A 147 -5.63 2.16 10.84
CA SER A 147 -4.81 3.37 10.89
C SER A 147 -3.41 3.12 11.48
N MET A 148 -3.27 2.19 12.43
CA MET A 148 -1.94 1.80 12.94
C MET A 148 -1.15 1.01 11.89
N MET A 149 -1.78 0.09 11.18
CA MET A 149 -1.16 -0.66 10.07
C MET A 149 -0.68 0.30 8.96
N ILE A 150 -1.56 1.17 8.47
CA ILE A 150 -1.25 2.13 7.40
C ILE A 150 -0.14 3.10 7.81
N ASN A 151 -0.07 3.50 9.08
CA ASN A 151 0.98 4.39 9.59
C ASN A 151 2.27 3.65 10.02
N GLY A 152 2.31 2.31 9.95
CA GLY A 152 3.43 1.53 10.48
C GLY A 152 3.63 1.64 11.99
N ARG A 153 2.57 1.91 12.75
CA ARG A 153 2.60 2.12 14.20
C ARG A 153 2.08 0.92 15.00
N ASP A 154 1.71 -0.16 14.32
CA ASP A 154 1.26 -1.41 14.94
C ASP A 154 2.41 -2.32 15.40
N GLY A 155 3.66 -1.93 15.13
CA GLY A 155 4.86 -2.66 15.52
C GLY A 155 5.20 -3.86 14.62
N LYS A 156 4.40 -4.12 13.57
CA LYS A 156 4.58 -5.29 12.69
C LYS A 156 4.54 -4.94 11.21
N SER A 157 3.64 -4.06 10.76
CA SER A 157 3.45 -3.78 9.32
C SER A 157 4.69 -3.17 8.68
N TRP A 158 5.43 -2.34 9.40
CA TRP A 158 6.63 -1.65 8.88
C TRP A 158 7.92 -2.08 9.58
N THR A 159 7.95 -3.29 10.14
CA THR A 159 9.12 -3.87 10.82
C THR A 159 9.82 -4.85 9.88
N LEU A 160 11.16 -4.77 9.79
CA LEU A 160 11.94 -5.71 8.97
C LEU A 160 12.07 -7.10 9.64
N PRO A 161 12.06 -8.21 8.87
CA PRO A 161 11.73 -8.26 7.44
C PRO A 161 10.26 -7.92 7.21
N LEU A 162 9.97 -7.15 6.14
CA LEU A 162 8.59 -6.80 5.81
C LEU A 162 7.79 -8.08 5.48
N PRO A 163 6.48 -8.10 5.78
CA PRO A 163 5.59 -9.14 5.29
C PRO A 163 5.69 -9.27 3.76
N HIS A 164 5.49 -10.48 3.24
CA HIS A 164 5.52 -10.72 1.80
C HIS A 164 4.32 -10.11 1.07
N ASP A 165 3.21 -9.90 1.79
CA ASP A 165 1.98 -9.31 1.28
C ASP A 165 1.35 -8.40 2.34
N ASP A 166 0.57 -7.42 1.90
CA ASP A 166 -0.17 -6.50 2.78
C ASP A 166 -1.62 -7.00 2.94
N PRO A 167 -2.05 -7.41 4.14
CA PRO A 167 -3.41 -7.92 4.36
C PRO A 167 -4.52 -6.89 4.11
N LEU A 168 -4.20 -5.59 4.16
CA LEU A 168 -5.14 -4.49 3.94
C LEU A 168 -5.07 -3.94 2.51
N GLN A 169 -3.90 -4.02 1.87
CA GLN A 169 -3.67 -3.67 0.47
C GLN A 169 -2.95 -4.81 -0.30
N PRO A 170 -3.60 -5.97 -0.56
CA PRO A 170 -2.92 -7.14 -1.12
C PRO A 170 -2.22 -6.84 -2.46
N LEU A 171 -0.93 -7.15 -2.51
CA LEU A 171 -0.04 -6.91 -3.63
C LEU A 171 -0.22 -7.98 -4.71
N TYR A 172 -0.50 -9.22 -4.28
CA TYR A 172 -0.49 -10.38 -5.16
C TYR A 172 -1.82 -10.63 -5.88
N ARG A 173 -2.81 -9.73 -5.74
CA ARG A 173 -4.04 -9.77 -6.54
C ARG A 173 -3.84 -9.36 -8.01
N GLY A 174 -2.69 -8.77 -8.30
CA GLY A 174 -2.21 -8.46 -9.64
C GLY A 174 -0.69 -8.66 -9.68
N PRO A 175 -0.02 -8.28 -10.79
CA PRO A 175 1.43 -8.41 -10.88
C PRO A 175 2.13 -7.47 -9.89
N PRO A 176 2.83 -7.99 -8.87
CA PRO A 176 3.45 -7.15 -7.83
C PRO A 176 4.71 -6.42 -8.32
N LEU A 177 5.24 -6.82 -9.47
CA LEU A 177 6.37 -6.22 -10.18
C LEU A 177 6.01 -6.12 -11.67
N PRO A 178 6.74 -5.32 -12.47
CA PRO A 178 6.57 -5.34 -13.92
C PRO A 178 6.68 -6.75 -14.48
N LEU A 179 5.87 -7.08 -15.50
CA LEU A 179 5.75 -8.44 -16.03
C LEU A 179 7.08 -8.97 -16.53
N CYS A 180 7.90 -8.12 -17.16
CA CYS A 180 9.23 -8.49 -17.62
C CYS A 180 10.20 -8.82 -16.46
N ALA A 181 10.01 -8.24 -15.29
CA ALA A 181 10.81 -8.56 -14.11
C ALA A 181 10.41 -9.90 -13.50
N LEU A 182 9.11 -10.22 -13.50
CA LEU A 182 8.58 -11.52 -13.06
C LEU A 182 9.01 -12.65 -14.01
N GLU A 183 8.93 -12.41 -15.32
CA GLU A 183 9.39 -13.34 -16.35
C GLU A 183 10.89 -13.66 -16.22
N ALA A 184 11.72 -12.63 -15.96
CA ALA A 184 13.16 -12.81 -15.80
C ALA A 184 13.59 -13.70 -14.61
N VAL A 185 12.67 -13.98 -13.68
CA VAL A 185 12.91 -14.86 -12.52
C VAL A 185 11.95 -16.06 -12.50
N ASP A 186 11.30 -16.38 -13.62
CA ASP A 186 10.38 -17.51 -13.77
C ASP A 186 9.21 -17.51 -12.77
N ILE A 187 8.70 -16.33 -12.38
CA ILE A 187 7.46 -16.21 -11.61
C ILE A 187 6.29 -16.04 -12.58
N GLN A 188 5.31 -16.93 -12.50
CA GLN A 188 4.14 -16.95 -13.37
C GLN A 188 2.87 -16.62 -12.57
N PRO A 189 1.85 -16.02 -13.21
CA PRO A 189 0.56 -15.81 -12.58
C PRO A 189 -0.18 -17.13 -12.35
N ASP A 190 -1.08 -17.11 -11.38
CA ASP A 190 -2.12 -18.10 -11.15
C ASP A 190 -3.11 -18.16 -12.33
N THR A 191 -3.93 -19.21 -12.37
CA THR A 191 -4.91 -19.41 -13.46
C THR A 191 -5.92 -18.28 -13.58
N ASP A 192 -6.14 -17.51 -12.51
CA ASP A 192 -7.04 -16.36 -12.49
C ASP A 192 -6.31 -15.02 -12.72
N GLY A 193 -5.01 -15.04 -12.99
CA GLY A 193 -4.17 -13.86 -13.22
C GLY A 193 -3.64 -13.19 -11.95
N THR A 194 -3.88 -13.76 -10.77
CA THR A 194 -3.27 -13.32 -9.51
C THR A 194 -1.87 -13.93 -9.36
N TYR A 195 -1.19 -13.63 -8.27
CA TYR A 195 0.13 -14.15 -7.88
C TYR A 195 0.09 -14.69 -6.45
N GLU A 196 -1.10 -14.97 -5.91
CA GLU A 196 -1.32 -15.33 -4.51
C GLU A 196 -0.62 -16.65 -4.14
N SER A 197 -0.42 -17.56 -5.11
CA SER A 197 0.30 -18.83 -4.89
C SER A 197 1.83 -18.73 -5.07
N SER A 198 2.35 -17.54 -5.42
CA SER A 198 3.78 -17.35 -5.69
C SER A 198 4.65 -17.77 -4.51
N ASN A 199 5.80 -18.40 -4.82
CA ASN A 199 6.78 -18.74 -3.80
C ASN A 199 7.29 -17.46 -3.09
N PRO A 200 7.09 -17.31 -1.76
CA PRO A 200 7.44 -16.08 -1.06
C PRO A 200 8.94 -15.74 -1.08
N GLU A 201 9.82 -16.75 -1.06
CA GLU A 201 11.28 -16.55 -1.09
C GLU A 201 11.74 -16.07 -2.47
N GLN A 202 11.21 -16.70 -3.53
CA GLN A 202 11.48 -16.31 -4.92
C GLN A 202 10.95 -14.90 -5.21
N MET A 203 9.73 -14.59 -4.77
CA MET A 203 9.15 -13.26 -4.92
C MET A 203 9.94 -12.21 -4.13
N ALA A 204 10.34 -12.52 -2.89
CA ALA A 204 11.20 -11.62 -2.12
C ALA A 204 12.53 -11.36 -2.82
N LYS A 205 13.15 -12.39 -3.43
CA LYS A 205 14.35 -12.24 -4.26
C LYS A 205 14.08 -11.32 -5.45
N ALA A 206 12.97 -11.53 -6.17
CA ALA A 206 12.58 -10.70 -7.31
C ALA A 206 12.41 -9.21 -6.92
N CYS A 207 11.69 -8.94 -5.83
CA CYS A 207 11.49 -7.60 -5.30
C CYS A 207 12.81 -6.91 -4.94
N ARG A 208 13.74 -7.64 -4.29
CA ARG A 208 15.06 -7.10 -3.94
C ARG A 208 15.91 -6.78 -5.17
N LEU A 209 15.98 -7.70 -6.13
CA LEU A 209 16.74 -7.49 -7.36
C LEU A 209 16.18 -6.32 -8.17
N TYR A 210 14.85 -6.22 -8.29
CA TYR A 210 14.20 -5.10 -8.95
C TYR A 210 14.48 -3.78 -8.22
N ALA A 211 14.36 -3.74 -6.89
CA ALA A 211 14.68 -2.56 -6.10
C ALA A 211 16.16 -2.14 -6.24
N GLY A 212 17.08 -3.11 -6.21
CA GLY A 212 18.51 -2.88 -6.44
C GLY A 212 18.80 -2.35 -7.84
N TRP A 213 18.13 -2.87 -8.87
CA TRP A 213 18.24 -2.36 -10.24
C TRP A 213 17.70 -0.92 -10.37
N LYS A 214 16.54 -0.62 -9.78
CA LYS A 214 15.98 0.76 -9.77
C LYS A 214 16.89 1.73 -9.03
N LEU A 215 17.47 1.31 -7.91
CA LEU A 215 18.36 2.13 -7.11
C LEU A 215 19.70 2.36 -7.80
N SER A 216 20.32 1.33 -8.38
CA SER A 216 21.60 1.47 -9.10
C SER A 216 21.47 2.29 -10.38
N SER A 217 20.37 2.14 -11.12
CA SER A 217 20.13 2.88 -12.38
C SER A 217 19.82 4.38 -12.17
N ASN A 218 19.36 4.77 -10.97
CA ASN A 218 18.93 6.15 -10.68
C ASN A 218 19.50 6.72 -9.36
N GLY A 219 20.57 6.12 -8.83
CA GLY A 219 21.05 6.34 -7.46
C GLY A 219 21.35 7.81 -7.14
N MET A 220 21.95 8.54 -8.07
CA MET A 220 22.27 9.97 -7.88
C MET A 220 21.03 10.85 -7.66
N LYS A 221 19.92 10.55 -8.36
CA LYS A 221 18.67 11.31 -8.20
C LYS A 221 17.96 10.89 -6.91
N VAL A 222 18.02 9.59 -6.58
CA VAL A 222 17.47 9.08 -5.32
C VAL A 222 18.21 9.69 -4.12
N SER A 223 19.54 9.75 -4.14
CA SER A 223 20.33 10.34 -3.05
C SER A 223 20.09 11.85 -2.94
N GLN A 224 19.93 12.55 -4.07
CA GLN A 224 19.55 13.97 -4.07
C GLN A 224 18.15 14.20 -3.49
N PHE A 225 17.15 13.40 -3.88
CA PHE A 225 15.80 13.48 -3.33
C PHE A 225 15.77 13.14 -1.84
N ALA A 226 16.48 12.09 -1.44
CA ALA A 226 16.60 11.65 -0.06
C ALA A 226 17.15 12.76 0.84
N ALA A 227 18.24 13.41 0.41
CA ALA A 227 18.90 14.45 1.17
C ALA A 227 18.04 15.70 1.43
N ARG A 228 16.84 15.82 0.85
CA ARG A 228 15.84 16.81 1.28
C ARG A 228 15.39 16.63 2.73
N GLY A 229 15.47 15.40 3.27
CA GLY A 229 15.24 15.12 4.69
C GLY A 229 16.40 15.49 5.62
N GLY A 230 17.48 16.05 5.08
CA GLY A 230 18.63 16.52 5.85
C GLY A 230 18.31 17.75 6.71
N PRO A 231 19.18 18.07 7.69
CA PRO A 231 19.00 19.20 8.59
C PRO A 231 18.82 20.55 7.89
N ASP A 232 19.43 20.73 6.73
CA ASP A 232 19.34 21.96 5.93
C ASP A 232 18.30 21.85 4.79
N GLY A 233 17.99 20.63 4.32
CA GLY A 233 16.98 20.40 3.27
C GLY A 233 15.55 20.68 3.71
N ALA A 234 15.26 20.43 4.99
CA ALA A 234 13.96 20.73 5.61
C ALA A 234 13.81 22.21 6.01
N ARG A 235 14.86 23.05 5.88
CA ARG A 235 14.83 24.47 6.27
C ARG A 235 14.31 25.38 5.17
N ASN A 236 13.23 25.01 4.50
CA ASN A 236 12.57 25.99 3.64
C ASN A 236 11.64 26.89 4.49
N PRO A 237 11.88 28.22 4.56
CA PRO A 237 11.01 29.16 5.28
C PRO A 237 9.66 29.40 4.60
N ARG A 238 9.40 28.80 3.42
CA ARG A 238 8.12 28.90 2.70
C ARG A 238 7.02 28.10 3.40
N LYS A 239 5.76 28.51 3.15
CA LYS A 239 4.56 27.91 3.76
C LYS A 239 4.54 26.39 3.61
N GLN A 240 4.22 25.71 4.71
CA GLN A 240 3.82 24.31 4.70
C GLN A 240 2.53 24.16 3.88
N PHE A 241 2.47 23.13 3.05
CA PHE A 241 1.26 22.75 2.34
C PHE A 241 0.37 21.89 3.25
N GLY A 242 -0.93 21.86 2.96
CA GLY A 242 -1.85 21.01 3.72
C GLY A 242 -1.53 19.51 3.57
N ALA A 243 -0.93 19.11 2.44
CA ALA A 243 -0.58 17.72 2.16
C ALA A 243 0.77 17.38 2.79
N GLN A 244 0.78 16.43 3.73
CA GLN A 244 1.95 16.15 4.57
C GLN A 244 3.16 15.63 3.78
N LEU A 245 2.92 14.94 2.66
CA LEU A 245 3.97 14.40 1.81
C LEU A 245 4.46 15.40 0.77
N ALA A 246 3.68 16.45 0.47
CA ALA A 246 4.02 17.46 -0.53
C ALA A 246 5.13 18.39 -0.06
N ASP A 247 6.20 18.44 -0.85
CA ASP A 247 7.44 19.17 -0.56
C ASP A 247 7.97 19.97 -1.76
N PRO A 248 7.14 20.72 -2.53
CA PRO A 248 7.55 21.30 -3.82
C PRO A 248 8.68 22.34 -3.70
N TYR A 249 9.02 22.75 -2.49
CA TYR A 249 10.12 23.68 -2.22
C TYR A 249 11.26 23.05 -1.41
N ALA A 250 11.24 21.76 -1.10
CA ALA A 250 12.35 21.15 -0.39
C ALA A 250 13.58 21.04 -1.31
N ASP A 251 14.70 21.56 -0.84
CA ASP A 251 15.98 21.50 -1.52
C ASP A 251 16.84 20.39 -0.90
N SER A 252 17.78 19.86 -1.66
CA SER A 252 18.68 18.82 -1.19
C SER A 252 19.70 19.40 -0.20
N ASP A 253 19.91 18.74 0.94
CA ASP A 253 21.02 19.05 1.83
C ASP A 253 22.33 18.49 1.23
N GLU A 254 23.05 19.34 0.49
CA GLU A 254 24.29 18.95 -0.18
C GLU A 254 25.41 18.56 0.80
N SER A 255 25.31 18.94 2.09
CA SER A 255 26.29 18.57 3.11
C SER A 255 26.15 17.11 3.55
N VAL A 256 24.93 16.57 3.57
CA VAL A 256 24.65 15.18 3.96
C VAL A 256 24.59 14.24 2.76
N ARG A 257 24.28 14.76 1.56
CA ARG A 257 24.07 13.98 0.34
C ARG A 257 25.18 12.96 0.03
N PRO A 258 26.49 13.25 0.15
CA PRO A 258 27.53 12.24 -0.11
C PRO A 258 27.43 11.03 0.83
N HIS A 259 27.01 11.25 2.08
CA HIS A 259 26.83 10.16 3.06
C HIS A 259 25.56 9.36 2.79
N VAL A 260 24.49 10.02 2.34
CA VAL A 260 23.26 9.34 1.89
C VAL A 260 23.55 8.47 0.67
N ASP A 261 24.31 8.98 -0.31
CA ASP A 261 24.73 8.23 -1.50
C ASP A 261 25.54 6.99 -1.12
N ALA A 262 26.52 7.14 -0.21
CA ALA A 262 27.31 6.02 0.29
C ALA A 262 26.45 4.93 0.95
N VAL A 263 25.49 5.33 1.79
CA VAL A 263 24.57 4.40 2.44
C VAL A 263 23.65 3.72 1.43
N LEU A 264 23.11 4.44 0.46
CA LEU A 264 22.25 3.85 -0.58
C LEU A 264 23.02 2.86 -1.46
N ARG A 265 24.31 3.08 -1.73
CA ARG A 265 25.16 2.09 -2.43
C ARG A 265 25.38 0.83 -1.61
N ILE A 266 25.59 0.96 -0.30
CA ILE A 266 25.71 -0.18 0.61
C ILE A 266 24.42 -0.99 0.62
N VAL A 267 23.26 -0.32 0.73
CA VAL A 267 21.93 -0.96 0.64
C VAL A 267 21.74 -1.62 -0.73
N CYS A 268 22.12 -0.94 -1.82
CA CYS A 268 22.04 -1.49 -3.17
C CYS A 268 22.87 -2.77 -3.31
N SER A 269 24.08 -2.79 -2.75
CA SER A 269 24.94 -3.97 -2.74
C SER A 269 24.26 -5.13 -2.01
N ALA A 270 23.69 -4.87 -0.83
CA ALA A 270 22.95 -5.88 -0.09
C ALA A 270 21.74 -6.41 -0.89
N LEU A 271 20.97 -5.54 -1.53
CA LEU A 271 19.81 -5.93 -2.35
C LEU A 271 20.17 -6.82 -3.54
N LEU A 272 21.34 -6.60 -4.14
CA LEU A 272 21.83 -7.33 -5.32
C LEU A 272 22.64 -8.58 -4.98
N GLU A 273 22.90 -8.84 -3.70
CA GLU A 273 23.65 -10.01 -3.25
C GLU A 273 22.86 -11.28 -3.58
N ASP A 274 23.42 -12.10 -4.48
CA ASP A 274 22.83 -13.36 -4.97
C ASP A 274 23.65 -14.57 -4.53
N GLU A 275 23.97 -14.62 -3.24
CA GLU A 275 24.48 -15.85 -2.65
C GLU A 275 23.30 -16.63 -2.07
N GLY A 276 23.27 -17.96 -2.25
CA GLY A 276 22.30 -18.88 -1.63
C GLY A 276 22.31 -18.92 -0.10
N GLN A 277 22.66 -17.80 0.54
CA GLN A 277 22.63 -17.54 1.97
C GLN A 277 21.27 -16.93 2.37
N ASP A 278 20.92 -17.14 3.65
CA ASP A 278 19.90 -16.35 4.33
C ASP A 278 20.19 -14.85 4.16
N HIS A 279 19.33 -14.13 3.46
CA HIS A 279 19.47 -12.69 3.24
C HIS A 279 19.54 -11.90 4.56
N GLY A 280 19.02 -12.46 5.67
CA GLY A 280 19.23 -11.93 7.02
C GLY A 280 20.69 -11.85 7.44
N ALA A 281 21.57 -12.74 6.96
CA ALA A 281 23.01 -12.67 7.19
C ALA A 281 23.66 -11.50 6.45
N VAL A 282 23.26 -11.26 5.19
CA VAL A 282 23.70 -10.10 4.40
C VAL A 282 23.35 -8.79 5.11
N LEU A 283 22.12 -8.69 5.63
CA LEU A 283 21.67 -7.51 6.39
C LEU A 283 22.48 -7.28 7.68
N LYS A 284 22.88 -8.34 8.39
CA LYS A 284 23.73 -8.23 9.59
C LYS A 284 25.11 -7.68 9.25
N THR A 285 25.73 -8.17 8.18
CA THR A 285 27.03 -7.66 7.72
C THR A 285 26.93 -6.20 7.27
N MET A 286 25.87 -5.86 6.54
CA MET A 286 25.58 -4.50 6.09
C MET A 286 25.49 -3.50 7.26
N GLU A 287 24.91 -3.89 8.39
CA GLU A 287 24.77 -3.01 9.57
C GLU A 287 26.13 -2.46 10.05
N GLY A 288 27.16 -3.30 10.10
CA GLY A 288 28.51 -2.89 10.47
C GLY A 288 29.06 -1.86 9.48
N THR A 289 29.00 -2.16 8.20
CA THR A 289 29.47 -1.26 7.13
C THR A 289 28.75 0.10 7.16
N LEU A 290 27.44 0.12 7.41
CA LEU A 290 26.67 1.35 7.52
C LEU A 290 27.12 2.24 8.69
N ARG A 291 27.45 1.65 9.84
CA ARG A 291 27.89 2.38 11.03
C ARG A 291 29.23 3.08 10.82
N ASP A 292 30.11 2.47 10.02
CA ASP A 292 31.44 2.97 9.71
C ASP A 292 31.43 3.97 8.54
N ALA A 293 30.52 3.81 7.58
CA ALA A 293 30.41 4.67 6.41
C ALA A 293 29.93 6.11 6.72
N VAL A 294 29.27 6.32 7.87
CA VAL A 294 28.67 7.61 8.23
C VAL A 294 29.33 8.21 9.47
N PRO A 295 30.01 9.37 9.32
CA PRO A 295 30.57 10.11 10.46
C PRO A 295 29.50 10.40 11.52
N SER A 296 29.87 10.31 12.80
CA SER A 296 28.93 10.47 13.93
C SER A 296 28.08 11.74 13.84
N LYS A 297 28.67 12.86 13.41
CA LYS A 297 28.01 14.15 13.22
C LYS A 297 26.92 14.15 12.13
N GLN A 298 27.04 13.27 11.14
CA GLN A 298 26.15 13.21 9.97
C GLN A 298 25.03 12.18 10.10
N ARG A 299 25.13 11.26 11.08
CA ARG A 299 24.17 10.14 11.26
C ARG A 299 22.72 10.59 11.34
N LYS A 300 22.42 11.64 12.12
CA LYS A 300 21.04 12.15 12.26
C LYS A 300 20.49 12.65 10.93
N GLY A 301 21.31 13.34 10.13
CA GLY A 301 20.90 13.84 8.82
C GLY A 301 20.67 12.72 7.81
N VAL A 302 21.53 11.70 7.81
CA VAL A 302 21.36 10.52 6.96
C VAL A 302 20.09 9.77 7.33
N VAL A 303 19.83 9.52 8.63
CA VAL A 303 18.59 8.87 9.08
C VAL A 303 17.35 9.66 8.66
N GLY A 304 17.37 10.99 8.85
CA GLY A 304 16.29 11.87 8.38
C GLY A 304 16.06 11.78 6.87
N SER A 305 17.16 11.72 6.10
CA SER A 305 17.12 11.61 4.64
C SER A 305 16.57 10.26 4.15
N LEU A 306 16.91 9.16 4.81
CA LEU A 306 16.37 7.83 4.48
C LEU A 306 14.89 7.71 4.86
N ALA A 307 14.50 8.26 6.03
CA ALA A 307 13.10 8.34 6.43
C ALA A 307 12.29 9.19 5.44
N TYR A 308 12.90 10.25 4.88
CA TYR A 308 12.27 11.10 3.87
C TYR A 308 11.87 10.33 2.61
N VAL A 309 12.80 9.53 2.06
CA VAL A 309 12.52 8.65 0.92
C VAL A 309 11.47 7.62 1.29
N ARG A 310 11.67 6.93 2.43
CA ARG A 310 10.72 5.92 2.92
C ARG A 310 9.32 6.49 2.90
N ASP A 311 9.09 7.67 3.46
CA ASP A 311 7.76 8.26 3.59
C ASP A 311 7.16 8.78 2.26
N ARG A 312 7.97 9.00 1.21
CA ARG A 312 7.53 9.69 -0.02
C ARG A 312 7.68 8.89 -1.31
N VAL A 313 8.29 7.72 -1.26
CA VAL A 313 8.20 6.77 -2.35
C VAL A 313 6.87 6.07 -2.19
N GLY A 314 5.94 6.37 -3.09
CA GLY A 314 4.66 5.68 -3.18
C GLY A 314 4.92 4.24 -3.58
N VAL A 315 4.96 3.34 -2.61
CA VAL A 315 5.08 1.90 -2.80
C VAL A 315 3.95 1.29 -1.99
N PRO A 316 3.17 0.36 -2.56
CA PRO A 316 2.46 -0.59 -1.73
C PRO A 316 3.47 -1.21 -0.75
N ARG A 317 3.27 -1.04 0.56
CA ARG A 317 4.29 -1.30 1.60
C ARG A 317 4.05 -2.60 2.32
#